data_AF-A0A939C696-F1
#
_entry.id   AF-A0A939C696-F1
#
_cell.length_a   1.000
_cell.length_b   1.000
_cell.length_c   1.000
_cell.angle_alpha   90.00
_cell.angle_beta   90.00
_cell.angle_gamma   90.00
#
_symmetry.space_group_name_H-M   'P 1'
#
loop_
_entity.id
_entity.type
_entity.pdbx_description
1 polymer ?
#
loop_
_entity_poly.entity_id
_entity_poly.type
_entity_poly.pdbx_seq_one_letter_code
_entity_poly.pdbx_strand_id
1 'polypeptide(L)'
;MTTAVLAVIAAGAEAWRFALLLAGRTQVLSGSVVRVNDALVTSAGLVLLVAAVATAVAAVPVLVRLHGDAARRSGRLPSRRPGEVAGWLLAPVANLYGAGVIVGEIDARLIVRAADPEPPGGARPSRLVSVWWAAWVLNGVLVLAALVRGSAGSLQAVADTVELHVAVDLTAALVAGLGAAVLGRFARLLTPAGPPHPGWRVADPAPTRAAAVTAGSPRVAPPAIVHPSVDHPVGEGGPAGPRPGPVPAVGAPGAP
;
A
#
# COMPACT_ATOMS: atom_id res chain seq x y z
N MET A 1 -13.99 -1.40 -8.54
CA MET A 1 -15.12 -1.07 -9.44
C MET A 1 -16.45 -1.57 -8.90
N THR A 2 -16.56 -2.83 -8.48
CA THR A 2 -17.79 -3.39 -7.88
C THR A 2 -18.39 -2.51 -6.77
N THR A 3 -17.58 -2.08 -5.80
CA THR A 3 -18.02 -1.22 -4.69
C THR A 3 -18.56 0.13 -5.16
N ALA A 4 -17.99 0.71 -6.22
CA ALA A 4 -18.48 1.97 -6.78
C ALA A 4 -19.86 1.78 -7.43
N VAL A 5 -20.06 0.68 -8.15
CA VAL A 5 -21.36 0.33 -8.75
C VAL A 5 -22.41 0.09 -7.67
N LEU A 6 -22.07 -0.68 -6.63
CA LEU A 6 -22.96 -0.91 -5.49
C LEU A 6 -23.35 0.39 -4.77
N ALA A 7 -22.41 1.33 -4.65
CA ALA A 7 -22.67 2.63 -4.05
C ALA A 7 -23.63 3.49 -4.89
N VAL A 8 -23.51 3.46 -6.23
CA VAL A 8 -24.49 4.11 -7.11
C VAL A 8 -25.87 3.47 -7.01
N ILE A 9 -25.95 2.13 -6.89
CA ILE A 9 -27.22 1.42 -6.71
C ILE A 9 -27.88 1.82 -5.37
N ALA A 10 -27.10 1.88 -4.28
CA ALA A 10 -27.60 2.32 -2.98
C ALA A 10 -28.12 3.76 -3.02
N ALA A 11 -27.36 4.69 -3.63
CA ALA A 11 -27.79 6.07 -3.83
C ALA A 11 -29.11 6.16 -4.63
N GLY A 12 -29.27 5.32 -5.66
CA GLY A 12 -30.50 5.24 -6.44
C GLY A 12 -31.69 4.72 -5.63
N ALA A 13 -31.49 3.74 -4.75
CA ALA A 13 -32.51 3.23 -3.85
C ALA A 13 -33.00 4.30 -2.86
N GLU A 14 -32.07 5.07 -2.29
CA GLU A 14 -32.37 6.17 -1.37
C GLU A 14 -33.01 7.36 -2.09
N ALA A 15 -32.59 7.68 -3.32
CA ALA A 15 -33.24 8.70 -4.13
C ALA A 15 -34.70 8.32 -4.46
N TRP A 16 -34.97 7.03 -4.72
CA TRP A 16 -36.34 6.55 -4.87
C TRP A 16 -37.12 6.66 -3.55
N ARG A 17 -36.52 6.30 -2.41
CA ARG A 17 -37.15 6.51 -1.09
C ARG A 17 -37.58 7.97 -0.91
N PHE A 18 -36.69 8.91 -1.23
CA PHE A 18 -36.99 10.34 -1.18
C PHE A 18 -38.16 10.73 -2.09
N ALA A 19 -38.18 10.23 -3.33
CA ALA A 19 -39.28 10.49 -4.27
C ALA A 19 -40.62 9.93 -3.76
N LEU A 20 -40.64 8.75 -3.13
CA LEU A 20 -41.84 8.18 -2.51
C LEU A 20 -42.31 9.06 -1.34
N LEU A 21 -41.40 9.53 -0.49
CA LEU A 21 -41.77 10.44 0.61
C LEU A 21 -42.39 11.75 0.08
N LEU A 22 -41.89 12.27 -1.04
CA LEU A 22 -42.44 13.47 -1.66
C LEU A 22 -43.82 13.21 -2.27
N ALA A 23 -44.01 12.09 -2.97
CA ALA A 23 -45.31 11.69 -3.53
C ALA A 23 -46.35 11.39 -2.44
N GLY A 24 -45.91 10.80 -1.33
CA GLY A 24 -46.75 10.50 -0.16
C GLY A 24 -47.35 11.74 0.51
N ARG A 25 -46.87 12.96 0.19
CA ARG A 25 -47.49 14.21 0.67
C ARG A 25 -48.80 14.53 -0.02
N THR A 26 -49.02 14.03 -1.23
CA THR A 26 -50.19 14.36 -2.06
C THR A 26 -50.98 13.12 -2.50
N GLN A 27 -50.45 11.92 -2.30
CA GLN A 27 -51.03 10.68 -2.77
C GLN A 27 -50.99 9.59 -1.70
N VAL A 28 -51.99 8.72 -1.68
CA VAL A 28 -51.97 7.49 -0.86
C VAL A 28 -51.15 6.44 -1.62
N LEU A 29 -49.92 6.19 -1.17
CA LEU A 29 -49.05 5.17 -1.76
C LEU A 29 -49.50 3.76 -1.37
N SER A 30 -49.30 2.81 -2.27
CA SER A 30 -49.55 1.40 -1.96
C SER A 30 -48.49 0.87 -0.99
N GLY A 31 -48.93 0.14 0.03
CA GLY A 31 -48.02 -0.43 1.02
C GLY A 31 -47.01 -1.44 0.42
N SER A 32 -47.31 -2.05 -0.72
CA SER A 32 -46.38 -2.92 -1.43
C SER A 32 -45.18 -2.17 -2.01
N VAL A 33 -45.39 -0.99 -2.61
CA VAL A 33 -44.30 -0.16 -3.17
C VAL A 33 -43.36 0.31 -2.08
N VAL A 34 -43.91 0.76 -0.94
CA VAL A 34 -43.10 1.18 0.22
C VAL A 34 -42.26 0.03 0.75
N ARG A 35 -42.85 -1.16 0.95
CA ARG A 35 -42.12 -2.34 1.42
C ARG A 35 -41.00 -2.79 0.47
N VAL A 36 -41.24 -2.73 -0.85
CA VAL A 36 -40.21 -3.05 -1.84
C VAL A 36 -39.05 -2.07 -1.76
N ASN A 37 -39.33 -0.77 -1.63
CA ASN A 37 -38.28 0.23 -1.46
C ASN A 37 -37.51 0.03 -0.15
N ASP A 38 -38.19 -0.23 0.97
CA ASP A 38 -37.53 -0.49 2.26
C ASP A 38 -36.58 -1.70 2.18
N ALA A 39 -37.02 -2.79 1.54
CA ALA A 39 -36.19 -3.97 1.32
C ALA A 39 -35.00 -3.68 0.40
N LEU A 40 -35.21 -2.90 -0.66
CA LEU A 40 -34.16 -2.49 -1.59
C LEU A 40 -33.09 -1.64 -0.89
N VAL A 41 -33.50 -0.61 -0.15
CA VAL A 41 -32.59 0.27 0.60
C VAL A 41 -31.79 -0.54 1.62
N THR A 42 -32.46 -1.39 2.41
CA THR A 42 -31.81 -2.20 3.44
C THR A 42 -30.79 -3.18 2.84
N SER A 43 -31.18 -3.89 1.77
CA SER A 43 -30.30 -4.88 1.12
C SER A 43 -29.13 -4.21 0.39
N ALA A 44 -29.37 -3.12 -0.35
CA ALA A 44 -28.33 -2.37 -1.05
C ALA A 44 -27.31 -1.78 -0.06
N GLY A 45 -27.78 -1.16 1.02
CA GLY A 45 -26.92 -0.62 2.08
C GLY A 45 -26.06 -1.70 2.75
N LEU A 46 -26.64 -2.86 3.09
CA LEU A 46 -25.89 -3.96 3.69
C LEU A 46 -24.83 -4.53 2.73
N VAL A 47 -25.20 -4.78 1.47
CA VAL A 47 -24.28 -5.30 0.46
C VAL A 47 -23.16 -4.31 0.18
N LEU A 48 -23.48 -3.01 0.09
CA LEU A 48 -22.48 -1.95 -0.06
C LEU A 48 -21.50 -1.93 1.13
N LEU A 49 -22.00 -1.99 2.36
CA LEU A 49 -21.16 -2.01 3.56
C LEU A 49 -20.18 -3.18 3.53
N VAL A 50 -20.67 -4.40 3.26
CA VAL A 50 -19.83 -5.61 3.17
C VAL A 50 -18.78 -5.46 2.07
N ALA A 51 -19.19 -4.99 0.89
CA ALA A 51 -18.27 -4.78 -0.23
C ALA A 51 -17.22 -3.71 0.06
N ALA A 52 -17.60 -2.62 0.74
CA ALA A 52 -16.69 -1.54 1.13
C ALA A 52 -15.64 -2.03 2.13
N VAL A 53 -16.05 -2.76 3.17
CA VAL A 53 -15.13 -3.38 4.15
C VAL A 53 -14.20 -4.37 3.47
N ALA A 54 -14.74 -5.28 2.66
CA ALA A 54 -13.93 -6.26 1.92
C ALA A 54 -12.91 -5.57 1.00
N THR A 55 -13.31 -4.50 0.31
CA THR A 55 -12.42 -3.71 -0.54
C THR A 55 -11.31 -3.04 0.27
N ALA A 56 -11.65 -2.41 1.40
CA ALA A 56 -10.67 -1.76 2.27
C ALA A 56 -9.65 -2.77 2.78
N VAL A 57 -10.10 -3.91 3.31
CA VAL A 57 -9.23 -4.98 3.80
C VAL A 57 -8.35 -5.55 2.69
N ALA A 58 -8.90 -5.79 1.50
CA ALA A 58 -8.14 -6.28 0.35
C ALA A 58 -7.12 -5.26 -0.18
N ALA A 59 -7.39 -3.96 -0.04
CA ALA A 59 -6.47 -2.90 -0.47
C ALA A 59 -5.24 -2.77 0.44
N VAL A 60 -5.35 -3.08 1.74
CA VAL A 60 -4.25 -2.97 2.71
C VAL A 60 -2.97 -3.71 2.27
N PRO A 61 -2.98 -5.03 2.00
CA PRO A 61 -1.77 -5.74 1.60
C PRO A 61 -1.19 -5.22 0.28
N VAL A 62 -2.04 -4.73 -0.64
CA VAL A 62 -1.60 -4.11 -1.89
C VAL A 62 -0.84 -2.81 -1.58
N LEU A 63 -1.43 -1.91 -0.80
CA LEU A 63 -0.80 -0.63 -0.45
C LEU A 63 0.50 -0.81 0.36
N VAL A 64 0.54 -1.79 1.27
CA VAL A 64 1.76 -2.13 2.03
C VAL A 64 2.89 -2.57 1.08
N ARG A 65 2.59 -3.43 0.10
CA ARG A 65 3.57 -3.86 -0.90
C ARG A 65 4.02 -2.70 -1.78
N LEU A 66 3.07 -1.91 -2.28
CA LEU A 66 3.32 -0.73 -3.12
C LEU A 66 4.21 0.30 -2.42
N HIS A 67 4.01 0.54 -1.11
CA HIS A 67 4.85 1.46 -0.34
C HIS A 67 6.32 1.03 -0.31
N GLY A 68 6.55 -0.26 -0.05
CA GLY A 68 7.90 -0.84 -0.07
C GLY A 68 8.52 -0.87 -1.47
N ASP A 69 7.74 -1.25 -2.49
CA ASP A 69 8.20 -1.28 -3.89
C ASP A 69 8.54 0.11 -4.41
N ALA A 70 7.71 1.11 -4.14
CA ALA A 70 7.94 2.48 -4.54
C ALA A 70 9.21 3.06 -3.89
N ALA A 71 9.46 2.74 -2.60
CA ALA A 71 10.71 3.12 -1.93
C ALA A 71 11.93 2.51 -2.62
N ARG A 72 11.92 1.18 -2.81
CA ARG A 72 13.02 0.45 -3.47
C ARG A 72 13.32 0.98 -4.86
N ARG A 73 12.29 1.24 -5.67
CA ARG A 73 12.45 1.79 -7.04
C ARG A 73 12.97 3.22 -7.06
N SER A 74 12.75 3.98 -6.00
CA SER A 74 13.33 5.32 -5.82
C SER A 74 14.77 5.30 -5.24
N GLY A 75 15.36 4.12 -5.03
CA GLY A 75 16.68 3.97 -4.41
C GLY A 75 16.72 4.34 -2.92
N ARG A 76 15.56 4.39 -2.26
CA ARG A 76 15.42 4.78 -0.85
C ARG A 76 14.91 3.60 -0.01
N LEU A 77 15.22 3.63 1.28
CA LEU A 77 14.59 2.71 2.24
C LEU A 77 13.15 3.13 2.52
N PRO A 78 12.23 2.18 2.79
CA PRO A 78 10.87 2.51 3.22
C PRO A 78 10.89 3.39 4.47
N SER A 79 10.08 4.45 4.47
CA SER A 79 9.94 5.38 5.61
C SER A 79 9.30 4.74 6.85
N ARG A 80 8.57 3.63 6.69
CA ARG A 80 7.78 2.98 7.74
C ARG A 80 7.82 1.47 7.59
N ARG A 81 7.61 0.76 8.69
CA ARG A 81 7.52 -0.71 8.68
C ARG A 81 6.16 -1.16 8.11
N PRO A 82 6.08 -2.33 7.45
CA PRO A 82 4.82 -2.85 6.90
C PRO A 82 3.66 -2.91 7.91
N GLY A 83 3.94 -3.32 9.15
CA GLY A 83 2.94 -3.39 10.22
C GLY A 83 2.42 -2.02 10.66
N GLU A 84 3.27 -0.98 10.64
CA GLU A 84 2.86 0.39 10.94
C GLU A 84 1.93 0.93 9.85
N VAL A 85 2.29 0.69 8.58
CA VAL A 85 1.45 1.08 7.43
C VAL A 85 0.08 0.38 7.51
N ALA A 86 0.07 -0.93 7.77
CA ALA A 86 -1.18 -1.67 7.94
C ALA A 86 -2.00 -1.15 9.13
N GLY A 87 -1.37 -0.87 10.27
CA GLY A 87 -2.04 -0.32 11.46
C GLY A 87 -2.69 1.04 11.18
N TRP A 88 -2.00 1.94 10.50
CA TRP A 88 -2.57 3.23 10.10
C TRP A 88 -3.74 3.08 9.13
N LEU A 89 -3.70 2.09 8.22
CA LEU A 89 -4.77 1.85 7.27
C LEU A 89 -5.98 1.11 7.87
N LEU A 90 -5.81 0.35 8.95
CA LEU A 90 -6.89 -0.43 9.56
C LEU A 90 -7.58 0.29 10.72
N ALA A 91 -6.88 1.15 11.45
CA ALA A 91 -7.46 1.90 12.55
C ALA A 91 -8.41 2.99 12.03
N PRO A 92 -9.72 3.00 12.36
CA PRO A 92 -10.72 3.84 11.69
C PRO A 92 -10.40 5.34 11.67
N VAL A 93 -10.01 5.91 12.82
CA VAL A 93 -9.69 7.34 12.92
C VAL A 93 -8.34 7.65 12.28
N ALA A 94 -7.34 6.81 12.53
CA ALA A 94 -6.01 6.99 11.95
C ALA A 94 -6.05 6.84 10.42
N ASN A 95 -6.94 6.00 9.89
CA ASN A 95 -7.08 5.74 8.47
C ASN A 95 -7.50 6.98 7.69
N LEU A 96 -8.37 7.84 8.25
CA LEU A 96 -8.85 9.05 7.57
C LEU A 96 -7.69 9.95 7.12
N TYR A 97 -6.67 10.07 7.96
CA TYR A 97 -5.44 10.80 7.67
C TYR A 97 -4.38 9.91 6.99
N GLY A 98 -4.16 8.71 7.54
CA GLY A 98 -3.10 7.79 7.15
C GLY A 98 -3.23 7.27 5.73
N ALA A 99 -4.44 7.03 5.25
CA ALA A 99 -4.67 6.61 3.87
C ALA A 99 -4.16 7.68 2.89
N GLY A 100 -4.39 8.96 3.18
CA GLY A 100 -3.87 10.09 2.38
C GLY A 100 -2.34 10.15 2.37
N VAL A 101 -1.72 10.04 3.54
CA VAL A 101 -0.25 10.08 3.68
C VAL A 101 0.40 8.92 2.92
N ILE A 102 -0.05 7.68 3.15
CA ILE A 102 0.56 6.49 2.56
C ILE A 102 0.39 6.48 1.03
N VAL A 103 -0.81 6.77 0.52
CA VAL A 103 -1.06 6.83 -0.93
C VAL A 103 -0.31 8.00 -1.57
N GLY A 104 -0.23 9.14 -0.89
CA GLY A 104 0.56 10.29 -1.34
C GLY A 104 2.06 10.00 -1.44
N GLU A 105 2.63 9.30 -0.44
CA GLU A 105 4.03 8.86 -0.48
C GLU A 105 4.31 7.89 -1.63
N ILE A 106 3.39 6.95 -1.90
CA ILE A 106 3.50 6.02 -3.03
C ILE A 106 3.49 6.81 -4.35
N ASP A 107 2.50 7.68 -4.55
CA ASP A 107 2.32 8.46 -5.77
C ASP A 107 3.53 9.37 -6.06
N ALA A 108 3.98 10.11 -5.05
CA ALA A 108 5.15 10.99 -5.14
C ALA A 108 6.40 10.22 -5.59
N ARG A 109 6.67 9.04 -5.01
CA ARG A 109 7.84 8.22 -5.38
C ARG A 109 7.72 7.62 -6.77
N LEU A 110 6.54 7.19 -7.18
CA LEU A 110 6.32 6.61 -8.50
C LEU A 110 6.38 7.68 -9.61
N ILE A 111 5.91 8.90 -9.36
CA ILE A 111 5.96 10.00 -10.33
C ILE A 111 7.39 10.52 -10.52
N VAL A 112 8.13 10.77 -9.43
CA VAL A 112 9.52 11.25 -9.52
C VAL A 112 10.38 10.28 -10.32
N ARG A 113 10.16 8.97 -10.18
CA ARG A 113 10.91 8.00 -10.99
C ARG A 113 10.54 8.03 -12.48
N ALA A 114 9.29 8.35 -12.81
CA ALA A 114 8.80 8.40 -14.18
C ALA A 114 9.20 9.68 -14.93
N ALA A 115 9.64 10.74 -14.22
CA ALA A 115 10.07 12.01 -14.79
C ALA A 115 11.58 12.23 -14.56
N ASP A 116 12.38 12.30 -15.63
CA ASP A 116 13.77 12.79 -15.57
C ASP A 116 13.79 14.33 -15.78
N PRO A 117 14.58 15.15 -15.07
CA PRO A 117 15.05 15.10 -13.69
C PRO A 117 14.13 15.87 -12.71
N GLU A 118 14.40 15.70 -11.41
CA GLU A 118 13.61 16.18 -10.25
C GLU A 118 13.34 17.71 -10.27
N PRO A 119 12.07 18.17 -10.26
CA PRO A 119 11.75 19.58 -10.07
C PRO A 119 12.22 20.08 -8.70
N PRO A 120 12.74 21.32 -8.56
CA PRO A 120 13.32 21.84 -7.30
C PRO A 120 12.36 22.06 -6.11
N GLY A 121 11.13 21.58 -6.18
CA GLY A 121 10.13 21.68 -5.12
C GLY A 121 9.60 20.29 -4.83
N GLY A 122 9.84 19.79 -3.62
CA GLY A 122 9.64 18.39 -3.23
C GLY A 122 8.35 17.73 -3.73
N ALA A 123 8.41 16.40 -3.88
CA ALA A 123 7.39 15.60 -4.53
C ALA A 123 5.99 15.76 -3.89
N ARG A 124 5.13 16.55 -4.55
CA ARG A 124 3.72 16.73 -4.16
C ARG A 124 2.88 15.57 -4.68
N PRO A 125 1.86 15.13 -3.92
CA PRO A 125 0.88 14.18 -4.44
C PRO A 125 0.19 14.78 -5.67
N SER A 126 -0.07 13.93 -6.66
CA SER A 126 -0.77 14.34 -7.87
C SER A 126 -2.20 14.75 -7.58
N ARG A 127 -2.78 15.55 -8.48
CA ARG A 127 -4.18 16.00 -8.39
C ARG A 127 -5.16 14.84 -8.20
N LEU A 128 -4.91 13.69 -8.83
CA LEU A 128 -5.77 12.51 -8.68
C LEU A 128 -5.80 12.01 -7.24
N VAL A 129 -4.63 11.89 -6.59
CA VAL A 129 -4.54 11.45 -5.19
C VAL A 129 -5.12 12.49 -4.25
N SER A 130 -4.87 13.77 -4.50
CA SER A 130 -5.44 14.85 -3.68
C SER A 130 -6.97 14.89 -3.75
N VAL A 131 -7.56 14.74 -4.95
CA VAL A 131 -9.02 14.68 -5.13
C VAL A 131 -9.60 13.42 -4.50
N TRP A 132 -8.95 12.27 -4.66
CA TRP A 132 -9.35 11.03 -3.99
C TRP A 132 -9.35 11.17 -2.47
N TRP A 133 -8.30 11.76 -1.89
CA TRP A 133 -8.21 11.96 -0.45
C TRP A 133 -9.24 12.97 0.06
N ALA A 134 -9.47 14.07 -0.66
CA ALA A 134 -10.54 15.00 -0.32
C ALA A 134 -11.92 14.32 -0.31
N ALA A 135 -12.21 13.46 -1.31
CA ALA A 135 -13.42 12.66 -1.35
C ALA A 135 -13.49 11.66 -0.18
N TRP A 136 -12.37 11.04 0.20
CA TRP A 136 -12.27 10.14 1.36
C TRP A 136 -12.65 10.85 2.66
N VAL A 137 -12.07 12.03 2.90
CA VAL A 137 -12.35 12.84 4.09
C VAL A 137 -13.81 13.30 4.11
N LEU A 138 -14.31 13.83 2.99
CA LEU A 138 -15.69 14.27 2.87
C LEU A 138 -16.67 13.12 3.16
N ASN A 139 -16.44 11.94 2.58
CA ASN A 139 -17.26 10.76 2.83
C ASN A 139 -17.26 10.38 4.32
N GLY A 140 -16.10 10.39 4.98
CA GLY A 140 -16.00 10.13 6.43
C GLY A 140 -16.79 11.13 7.28
N VAL A 141 -16.75 12.42 6.92
CA VAL A 141 -17.55 13.46 7.59
C VAL A 141 -19.05 13.24 7.39
N LEU A 142 -19.49 12.90 6.18
CA LEU A 142 -20.90 12.63 5.88
C LEU A 142 -21.41 11.40 6.63
N VAL A 143 -20.62 10.32 6.70
CA VAL A 143 -20.95 9.12 7.48
C VAL A 143 -21.09 9.47 8.96
N LEU A 144 -20.14 10.24 9.52
CA LEU A 144 -20.23 10.67 10.92
C LEU A 144 -21.47 11.53 11.16
N ALA A 145 -21.76 12.46 10.26
CA ALA A 145 -22.97 13.29 10.34
C ALA A 145 -24.25 12.43 10.29
N ALA A 146 -24.28 11.39 9.45
CA ALA A 146 -25.41 10.46 9.35
C ALA A 146 -25.61 9.68 10.66
N LEU A 147 -24.53 9.18 11.27
CA LEU A 147 -24.57 8.46 12.55
C LEU A 147 -25.01 9.37 13.71
N VAL A 148 -24.51 10.62 13.75
CA VAL A 148 -24.90 11.60 14.78
C VAL A 148 -26.37 12.00 14.62
N ARG A 149 -26.85 12.23 13.39
CA ARG A 149 -28.27 12.53 13.15
C ARG A 149 -29.17 11.33 13.46
N GLY A 150 -28.77 10.13 13.07
CA GLY A 150 -29.50 8.91 13.35
C GLY A 150 -29.68 8.63 14.85
N SER A 151 -28.76 9.10 15.69
CA SER A 151 -28.86 8.97 17.15
C SER A 151 -29.65 10.09 17.84
N ALA A 152 -30.00 11.19 17.15
CA ALA A 152 -30.58 12.38 17.75
C ALA A 152 -32.12 12.35 17.98
N GLY A 153 -32.82 11.27 17.62
CA GLY A 153 -34.22 11.00 18.02
C GLY A 153 -35.33 11.96 17.52
N SER A 154 -34.99 13.06 16.84
CA SER A 154 -35.98 14.02 16.31
C SER A 154 -36.59 13.53 14.99
N LEU A 155 -37.92 13.65 14.84
CA LEU A 155 -38.65 13.32 13.61
C LEU A 155 -38.17 14.13 12.39
N GLN A 156 -37.72 15.37 12.60
CA GLN A 156 -37.15 16.21 11.55
C GLN A 156 -35.74 15.75 11.15
N ALA A 157 -34.98 15.20 12.11
CA ALA A 157 -33.69 14.58 11.82
C ALA A 157 -33.84 13.32 10.96
N VAL A 158 -34.90 12.52 11.15
CA VAL A 158 -35.16 11.32 10.32
C VAL A 158 -35.47 11.69 8.86
N ALA A 159 -36.18 12.80 8.61
CA ALA A 159 -36.47 13.25 7.24
C ALA A 159 -35.21 13.77 6.51
N ASP A 160 -34.37 14.54 7.19
CA ASP A 160 -33.10 15.05 6.64
C ASP A 160 -32.01 13.97 6.48
N THR A 161 -32.26 12.77 7.01
CA THR A 161 -31.31 11.65 6.94
C THR A 161 -31.30 10.98 5.56
N VAL A 162 -32.41 11.01 4.81
CA VAL A 162 -32.47 10.41 3.46
C VAL A 162 -31.56 11.13 2.47
N GLU A 163 -31.63 12.46 2.41
CA GLU A 163 -30.74 13.25 1.54
C GLU A 163 -29.26 13.02 1.90
N LEU A 164 -28.98 12.91 3.21
CA LEU A 164 -27.64 12.63 3.69
C LEU A 164 -27.16 11.23 3.30
N HIS A 165 -28.02 10.21 3.32
CA HIS A 165 -27.68 8.86 2.82
C HIS A 165 -27.38 8.87 1.32
N VAL A 166 -28.17 9.56 0.51
CA VAL A 166 -27.87 9.75 -0.92
C VAL A 166 -26.48 10.39 -1.09
N ALA A 167 -26.17 11.44 -0.32
CA ALA A 167 -24.86 12.09 -0.37
C ALA A 167 -23.72 11.13 0.03
N VAL A 168 -23.89 10.37 1.11
CA VAL A 168 -22.92 9.34 1.57
C VAL A 168 -22.65 8.32 0.48
N ASP A 169 -23.71 7.77 -0.13
CA ASP A 169 -23.57 6.72 -1.13
C ASP A 169 -22.90 7.24 -2.41
N LEU A 170 -23.22 8.45 -2.85
CA LEU A 170 -22.55 9.10 -3.99
C LEU A 170 -21.07 9.39 -3.68
N THR A 171 -20.74 9.88 -2.48
CA THR A 171 -19.34 10.10 -2.11
C THR A 171 -18.58 8.78 -1.96
N ALA A 172 -19.22 7.72 -1.48
CA ALA A 172 -18.64 6.38 -1.44
C ALA A 172 -18.34 5.83 -2.85
N ALA A 173 -19.25 6.08 -3.81
CA ALA A 173 -19.04 5.74 -5.21
C ALA A 173 -17.82 6.48 -5.80
N LEU A 174 -17.72 7.79 -5.56
CA LEU A 174 -16.57 8.60 -5.98
C LEU A 174 -15.27 8.11 -5.36
N VAL A 175 -15.25 7.84 -4.05
CA VAL A 175 -14.11 7.29 -3.32
C VAL A 175 -13.65 5.97 -3.93
N ALA A 176 -14.57 5.03 -4.16
CA ALA A 176 -14.25 3.72 -4.70
C ALA A 176 -13.78 3.79 -6.16
N GLY A 177 -14.41 4.64 -6.97
CA GLY A 177 -14.03 4.87 -8.37
C GLY A 177 -12.65 5.51 -8.50
N LEU A 178 -12.41 6.61 -7.76
CA LEU A 178 -11.12 7.29 -7.73
C LEU A 178 -10.02 6.40 -7.12
N GLY A 179 -10.31 5.63 -6.07
CA GLY A 179 -9.36 4.69 -5.47
C GLY A 179 -8.94 3.61 -6.46
N ALA A 180 -9.88 3.07 -7.23
CA ALA A 180 -9.57 2.13 -8.30
C ALA A 180 -8.76 2.79 -9.43
N ALA A 181 -9.03 4.06 -9.77
CA ALA A 181 -8.23 4.82 -10.74
C ALA A 181 -6.79 5.06 -10.25
N VAL A 182 -6.61 5.38 -8.96
CA VAL A 182 -5.30 5.51 -8.30
C VAL A 182 -4.53 4.20 -8.38
N LEU A 183 -5.12 3.09 -7.93
CA LEU A 183 -4.48 1.77 -8.00
C LEU A 183 -4.16 1.34 -9.43
N GLY A 184 -5.07 1.60 -10.38
CA GLY A 184 -4.83 1.34 -11.80
C GLY A 184 -3.69 2.18 -12.37
N ARG A 185 -3.54 3.44 -11.93
CA ARG A 185 -2.40 4.28 -12.31
C ARG A 185 -1.10 3.74 -11.71
N PHE A 186 -1.10 3.36 -10.43
CA PHE A 186 0.08 2.76 -9.80
C PHE A 186 0.50 1.47 -10.50
N ALA A 187 -0.45 0.61 -10.85
CA ALA A 187 -0.18 -0.59 -11.64
C ALA A 187 0.51 -0.24 -12.96
N ARG A 188 -0.02 0.75 -13.71
CA ARG A 188 0.61 1.20 -14.98
C ARG A 188 2.02 1.76 -14.79
N LEU A 189 2.28 2.53 -13.74
CA LEU A 189 3.62 3.06 -13.43
C LEU A 189 4.58 1.97 -12.95
N LEU A 190 4.05 0.87 -12.42
CA LEU A 190 4.86 -0.24 -11.94
C LEU A 190 5.17 -1.27 -13.03
N THR A 191 4.33 -1.38 -14.05
CA THR A 191 4.60 -2.17 -15.24
C THR A 191 5.76 -1.53 -16.00
N PRO A 192 6.88 -2.25 -16.22
CA PRO A 192 7.95 -1.75 -17.07
C PRO A 192 7.39 -1.40 -18.45
N ALA A 193 7.77 -0.23 -19.01
CA ALA A 193 7.64 -0.04 -20.44
C ALA A 193 8.35 -1.22 -21.14
N GLY A 194 7.76 -1.75 -22.21
CA GLY A 194 8.19 -2.97 -22.90
C GLY A 194 9.68 -2.99 -23.27
N PRO A 195 10.21 -4.15 -23.71
CA PRO A 195 11.64 -4.39 -23.84
C PRO A 195 12.35 -3.26 -24.60
N PRO A 196 13.51 -2.80 -24.12
CA PRO A 196 14.25 -1.73 -24.76
C PRO A 196 14.72 -2.24 -26.12
N HIS A 197 14.20 -1.63 -27.19
CA HIS A 197 14.61 -1.78 -28.58
C HIS A 197 14.46 -3.20 -29.17
N PRO A 198 13.64 -3.40 -30.23
CA PRO A 198 13.66 -4.65 -30.98
C PRO A 198 15.03 -4.78 -31.67
N GLY A 199 15.97 -5.50 -31.05
CA GLY A 199 17.33 -5.68 -31.55
C GLY A 199 18.41 -5.85 -30.49
N TRP A 200 18.14 -5.48 -29.23
CA TRP A 200 19.11 -5.72 -28.15
C TRP A 200 18.95 -7.14 -27.60
N ARG A 201 19.90 -8.02 -27.91
CA ARG A 201 20.10 -9.29 -27.20
C ARG A 201 21.12 -9.07 -26.10
N VAL A 202 20.72 -9.32 -24.87
CA VAL A 202 21.67 -9.41 -23.74
C VAL A 202 22.55 -10.61 -24.00
N ALA A 203 23.86 -10.39 -24.14
CA ALA A 203 24.82 -11.46 -24.32
C ALA A 203 24.89 -12.31 -23.05
N ASP A 204 25.02 -13.62 -23.20
CA ASP A 204 25.24 -14.51 -22.07
C ASP A 204 26.49 -14.05 -21.29
N PRO A 205 26.44 -14.04 -19.95
CA PRO A 205 27.58 -13.62 -19.13
C PRO A 205 28.79 -14.49 -19.49
N ALA A 206 29.90 -13.86 -19.84
CA ALA A 206 31.13 -14.56 -20.19
C ALA A 206 31.50 -15.53 -19.05
N PRO A 207 31.72 -16.83 -19.34
CA PRO A 207 31.98 -17.82 -18.31
C PRO A 207 33.27 -17.44 -17.57
N THR A 208 33.12 -16.94 -16.33
CA THR A 208 34.23 -16.49 -15.49
C THR A 208 35.15 -17.64 -15.06
N ARG A 209 34.86 -18.90 -15.44
CA ARG A 209 35.57 -20.10 -14.96
C ARG A 209 36.04 -21.11 -16.01
N ALA A 210 36.03 -20.80 -17.31
CA ALA A 210 36.39 -21.79 -18.34
C ALA A 210 37.55 -21.42 -19.27
N ALA A 211 38.28 -20.32 -19.02
CA ALA A 211 39.40 -19.91 -19.88
C ALA A 211 40.80 -20.27 -19.33
N ALA A 212 40.90 -20.85 -18.13
CA ALA A 212 42.20 -21.18 -17.51
C ALA A 212 42.70 -22.61 -17.76
N VAL A 213 41.94 -23.48 -18.44
CA VAL A 213 42.28 -24.91 -18.57
C VAL A 213 42.71 -25.33 -19.98
N THR A 214 42.64 -24.44 -20.98
CA THR A 214 43.01 -24.76 -22.38
C THR A 214 44.04 -23.80 -22.97
N ALA A 215 45.01 -23.37 -22.16
CA ALA A 215 46.30 -22.96 -22.70
C ALA A 215 47.27 -24.07 -22.33
N GLY A 216 47.58 -24.94 -23.30
CA GLY A 216 48.65 -25.92 -23.17
C GLY A 216 49.97 -25.19 -22.95
N SER A 217 50.32 -24.97 -21.68
CA SER A 217 51.68 -24.61 -21.33
C SER A 217 52.60 -25.78 -21.70
N PRO A 218 53.70 -25.55 -22.44
CA PRO A 218 54.73 -26.55 -22.56
C PRO A 218 55.21 -26.87 -21.14
N ARG A 219 55.18 -28.17 -20.81
CA ARG A 219 55.59 -28.71 -19.53
C ARG A 219 57.09 -28.42 -19.37
N VAL A 220 57.43 -27.28 -18.77
CA VAL A 220 58.76 -27.04 -18.24
C VAL A 220 58.93 -28.04 -17.09
N ALA A 221 59.85 -28.99 -17.26
CA ALA A 221 60.21 -29.91 -16.21
C ALA A 221 60.66 -29.09 -14.98
N PRO A 222 60.18 -29.44 -13.76
CA PRO A 222 60.64 -28.77 -12.56
C PRO A 222 62.16 -28.94 -12.45
N PRO A 223 62.93 -27.89 -12.12
CA PRO A 223 64.34 -28.06 -11.81
C PRO A 223 64.47 -29.02 -10.63
N ALA A 224 65.40 -29.97 -10.75
CA ALA A 224 65.75 -30.86 -9.66
C ALA A 224 66.08 -30.03 -8.42
N ILE A 225 65.24 -30.12 -7.40
CA ILE A 225 65.53 -29.58 -6.07
C ILE A 225 66.68 -30.41 -5.52
N VAL A 226 67.90 -29.91 -5.66
CA VAL A 226 69.04 -30.36 -4.86
C VAL A 226 68.70 -29.96 -3.44
N HIS A 227 68.41 -30.93 -2.58
CA HIS A 227 68.33 -30.73 -1.14
C HIS A 227 69.74 -30.49 -0.61
N PRO A 228 70.10 -29.27 -0.14
CA PRO A 228 71.25 -29.16 0.74
C PRO A 228 70.90 -29.84 2.07
N SER A 229 71.71 -30.83 2.42
CA SER A 229 71.78 -31.40 3.77
C SER A 229 72.07 -30.28 4.76
N VAL A 230 71.06 -29.83 5.49
CA VAL A 230 71.22 -28.92 6.63
C VAL A 230 71.22 -29.77 7.88
N ASP A 231 72.42 -30.07 8.37
CA ASP A 231 72.64 -30.59 9.71
C ASP A 231 72.24 -29.51 10.73
N HIS A 232 71.23 -29.80 11.54
CA HIS A 232 70.92 -29.02 12.74
C HIS A 232 71.62 -29.62 13.96
N PRO A 233 72.27 -28.77 14.77
CA PRO A 233 72.22 -28.98 16.21
C PRO A 233 71.70 -27.74 16.98
N VAL A 234 70.58 -27.97 17.68
CA VAL A 234 70.28 -27.71 19.10
C VAL A 234 70.70 -26.38 19.77
N GLY A 235 69.70 -25.74 20.40
CA GLY A 235 69.82 -24.80 21.54
C GLY A 235 69.51 -23.35 21.18
N GLU A 236 68.82 -22.48 21.94
CA GLU A 236 68.22 -22.46 23.28
C GLU A 236 67.24 -21.25 23.33
N GLY A 237 66.30 -21.22 24.30
CA GLY A 237 65.80 -19.96 24.91
C GLY A 237 64.49 -19.34 24.36
N GLY A 238 63.46 -19.27 25.23
CA GLY A 238 62.11 -18.69 24.97
C GLY A 238 62.00 -17.16 25.07
N PRO A 239 60.91 -16.55 25.62
CA PRO A 239 59.62 -17.10 26.05
C PRO A 239 58.35 -16.37 25.52
N ALA A 240 57.24 -17.12 25.62
CA ALA A 240 55.83 -16.78 25.86
C ALA A 240 55.34 -15.31 25.77
N GLY A 241 54.46 -15.05 24.80
CA GLY A 241 53.52 -13.91 24.80
C GLY A 241 52.22 -14.23 25.57
N PRO A 242 51.55 -13.23 26.18
CA PRO A 242 50.52 -13.46 27.19
C PRO A 242 49.12 -13.74 26.60
N ARG A 243 48.39 -14.61 27.32
CA ARG A 243 46.99 -15.00 27.08
C ARG A 243 46.00 -13.86 27.41
N PRO A 244 44.90 -13.70 26.65
CA PRO A 244 43.78 -12.84 27.05
C PRO A 244 42.94 -13.49 28.15
N GLY A 245 42.63 -12.73 29.21
CA GLY A 245 41.81 -13.17 30.34
C GLY A 245 40.29 -13.05 30.08
N PRO A 246 39.44 -13.81 30.82
CA PRO A 246 37.99 -13.77 30.65
C PRO A 246 37.25 -12.86 31.66
N VAL A 247 36.23 -12.14 31.15
CA VAL A 247 34.82 -11.93 31.64
C VAL A 247 34.63 -11.30 33.05
N PRO A 248 33.65 -10.37 33.26
CA PRO A 248 32.31 -10.80 33.67
C PRO A 248 31.13 -10.05 33.01
N ALA A 249 30.07 -10.81 32.73
CA ALA A 249 28.71 -10.30 32.60
C ALA A 249 28.09 -10.11 34.00
N VAL A 250 27.15 -9.16 34.15
CA VAL A 250 25.91 -9.23 34.99
C VAL A 250 25.34 -7.82 35.18
N GLY A 251 24.02 -7.68 35.00
CA GLY A 251 23.25 -6.51 35.43
C GLY A 251 21.85 -6.45 34.81
N ALA A 252 20.92 -7.26 35.32
CA ALA A 252 19.48 -7.18 35.04
C ALA A 252 18.78 -6.21 36.05
N PRO A 253 17.50 -5.85 35.87
CA PRO A 253 16.93 -4.55 36.23
C PRO A 253 16.32 -4.47 37.64
N GLY A 254 16.26 -3.25 38.19
CA GLY A 254 15.50 -2.92 39.40
C GLY A 254 14.35 -1.95 39.09
N ALA A 255 13.13 -2.35 39.45
CA ALA A 255 11.97 -1.49 39.71
C ALA A 255 12.10 -0.88 41.13
N PRO A 256 11.34 0.19 41.46
CA PRO A 256 9.94 0.01 41.89
C PRO A 256 8.89 0.73 41.04
#